data_AF-A0A9E5M6S0-F1
#
_entry.id   AF-A0A9E5M6S0-F1
#
_cell.length_a   1.000
_cell.length_b   1.000
_cell.length_c   1.000
_cell.angle_alpha   90.00
_cell.angle_beta   90.00
_cell.angle_gamma   90.00
#
_symmetry.space_group_name_H-M   'P 1'
#
loop_
_entity.id
_entity.type
_entity.pdbx_description
1 polymer ?
#
loop_
_entity_poly.entity_id
_entity_poly.type
_entity_poly.pdbx_seq_one_letter_code
_entity_poly.pdbx_strand_id
1 'polypeptide(L)'
;MGEYLPEIRLLPREKKRQVLDFTRNANQLLAALEVKDYDRGAQLVKSLNAMAKDFDDSKPLAAIETARTVSAMHLAKAKTAAASGDRATLEAELRAATEIWPRNPALAEVSSAIFTQTDLQQQALSDFDHLYAQKNLRQIFDDKVRFIAATAMYPERQEKLKGVLDRVQSAEAALMRASELAKRGDPAGAWESVEHGFSDYPDDPKLNQVRADLTTQAAGFVKSIRTAQDMEKKRQLGSSLAWYLRAQQEYRMV
;
A
#
# COMPACT_ATOMS: atom_id res chain seq x y z
N MET A 1 10.44 6.60 -19.43
CA MET A 1 11.87 6.25 -19.51
C MET A 1 12.38 6.44 -20.94
N GLY A 2 13.46 7.19 -21.14
CA GLY A 2 13.95 7.69 -22.45
C GLY A 2 14.64 6.65 -23.34
N GLU A 3 13.94 5.58 -23.72
CA GLU A 3 14.47 4.50 -24.58
C GLU A 3 14.96 4.95 -25.98
N TYR A 4 14.66 6.19 -26.38
CA TYR A 4 15.04 6.78 -27.66
C TYR A 4 16.25 7.72 -27.60
N LEU A 5 16.89 7.90 -26.44
CA LEU A 5 18.15 8.64 -26.35
C LEU A 5 19.30 7.79 -26.95
N PRO A 6 20.08 8.33 -27.91
CA PRO A 6 21.16 7.59 -28.59
C PRO A 6 22.16 6.95 -27.61
N GLU A 7 22.43 7.64 -26.50
CA GLU A 7 23.35 7.21 -25.45
C GLU A 7 22.88 5.97 -24.71
N ILE A 8 21.56 5.82 -24.50
CA ILE A 8 20.97 4.66 -23.80
C ILE A 8 20.91 3.44 -24.72
N ARG A 9 20.80 3.63 -26.05
CA ARG A 9 20.83 2.50 -27.01
C ARG A 9 22.15 1.76 -27.00
N LEU A 10 23.27 2.47 -26.78
CA LEU A 10 24.64 1.93 -26.78
C LEU A 10 25.03 1.22 -25.48
N LEU A 11 24.23 1.30 -24.41
CA LEU A 11 24.53 0.59 -23.16
C LEU A 11 24.44 -0.94 -23.34
N PRO A 12 25.40 -1.71 -22.82
CA PRO A 12 25.32 -3.17 -22.73
C PRO A 12 24.02 -3.61 -22.02
N ARG A 13 23.43 -4.71 -22.49
CA ARG A 13 22.17 -5.27 -21.96
C ARG A 13 22.21 -5.49 -20.44
N GLU A 14 23.35 -5.92 -19.91
CA GLU A 14 23.54 -6.12 -18.47
C GLU A 14 23.36 -4.83 -17.65
N LYS A 15 23.92 -3.71 -18.11
CA LYS A 15 23.73 -2.42 -17.43
C LYS A 15 22.28 -1.93 -17.52
N LYS A 16 21.59 -2.20 -18.63
CA LYS A 16 20.15 -1.90 -18.76
C LYS A 16 19.31 -2.70 -17.76
N ARG A 17 19.65 -3.98 -17.52
CA ARG A 17 19.00 -4.80 -16.48
C ARG A 17 19.26 -4.25 -15.08
N GLN A 18 20.51 -3.87 -14.77
CA GLN A 18 20.85 -3.29 -13.47
C GLN A 18 20.05 -2.00 -13.18
N VAL A 19 19.95 -1.09 -14.16
CA VAL A 19 19.13 0.14 -14.02
C VAL A 19 17.66 -0.20 -13.85
N LEU A 20 17.15 -1.19 -14.59
CA LEU A 20 15.76 -1.63 -14.46
C LEU A 20 15.47 -2.21 -13.08
N ASP A 21 16.33 -3.08 -12.56
CA ASP A 21 16.16 -3.72 -11.26
C ASP A 21 16.29 -2.68 -10.12
N PHE A 22 17.22 -1.74 -10.23
CA PHE A 22 17.31 -0.61 -9.31
C PHE A 22 16.03 0.24 -9.30
N THR A 23 15.53 0.61 -10.49
CA THR A 23 14.29 1.40 -10.62
C THR A 23 13.09 0.66 -10.01
N ARG A 24 12.99 -0.65 -10.26
CA ARG A 24 11.93 -1.49 -9.69
C ARG A 24 11.99 -1.50 -8.17
N ASN A 25 13.17 -1.72 -7.59
CA ASN A 25 13.34 -1.73 -6.14
C ASN A 25 13.09 -0.36 -5.50
N ALA A 26 13.46 0.73 -6.18
CA ALA A 26 13.16 2.09 -5.72
C ALA A 26 11.65 2.36 -5.70
N ASN A 27 10.94 1.95 -6.75
CA ASN A 27 9.47 2.06 -6.79
C ASN A 27 8.80 1.17 -5.73
N GLN A 28 9.32 -0.04 -5.50
CA GLN A 28 8.84 -0.91 -4.43
C GLN A 28 9.09 -0.30 -3.04
N LEU A 29 10.20 0.42 -2.84
CA LEU A 29 10.50 1.09 -1.58
C LEU A 29 9.48 2.19 -1.31
N LEU A 30 9.19 3.03 -2.32
CA LEU A 30 8.15 4.05 -2.21
C LEU A 30 6.80 3.41 -1.86
N ALA A 31 6.40 2.37 -2.59
CA ALA A 31 5.15 1.67 -2.30
C ALA A 31 5.12 1.11 -0.86
N ALA A 32 6.20 0.48 -0.40
CA ALA A 32 6.31 -0.04 0.96
C ALA A 32 6.18 1.06 2.03
N LEU A 33 6.79 2.23 1.81
CA LEU A 33 6.69 3.37 2.73
C LEU A 33 5.29 3.97 2.76
N GLU A 34 4.62 4.09 1.61
CA GLU A 34 3.23 4.56 1.53
C GLU A 34 2.26 3.64 2.29
N VAL A 35 2.46 2.32 2.17
CA VAL A 35 1.66 1.33 2.91
C VAL A 35 2.23 1.05 4.31
N LYS A 36 3.15 1.88 4.81
CA LYS A 36 3.76 1.76 6.15
C LYS A 36 4.29 0.35 6.46
N ASP A 37 4.70 -0.38 5.43
CA ASP A 37 5.39 -1.65 5.54
C ASP A 37 6.88 -1.37 5.74
N TYR A 38 7.21 -0.94 6.96
CA TYR A 38 8.56 -0.55 7.32
C TYR A 38 9.55 -1.73 7.31
N ASP A 39 9.07 -2.97 7.47
CA ASP A 39 9.90 -4.17 7.38
C ASP A 39 10.33 -4.41 5.94
N ARG A 40 9.38 -4.39 5.00
CA ARG A 40 9.71 -4.49 3.58
C ARG A 40 10.52 -3.29 3.11
N GLY A 41 10.19 -2.09 3.57
CA GLY A 41 10.94 -0.87 3.29
C GLY A 41 12.41 -0.99 3.70
N ALA A 42 12.68 -1.44 4.93
CA ALA A 42 14.05 -1.62 5.42
C ALA A 42 14.86 -2.65 4.61
N GLN A 43 14.22 -3.73 4.15
CA GLN A 43 14.87 -4.71 3.27
C GLN A 43 15.22 -4.11 1.90
N LEU A 44 14.31 -3.31 1.32
CA LEU A 44 14.51 -2.66 0.03
C LEU A 44 15.59 -1.58 0.09
N VAL A 45 15.67 -0.80 1.17
CA VAL A 45 16.75 0.16 1.42
C VAL A 45 18.12 -0.55 1.40
N LYS A 46 18.25 -1.65 2.14
CA LYS A 46 19.49 -2.47 2.14
C LYS A 46 19.83 -3.00 0.76
N SER A 47 18.82 -3.47 0.02
CA SER A 47 19.00 -3.97 -1.34
C SER A 47 19.46 -2.88 -2.31
N LEU A 48 18.90 -1.67 -2.23
CA LEU A 48 19.27 -0.54 -3.07
C LEU A 48 20.69 -0.04 -2.78
N ASN A 49 21.07 0.07 -1.50
CA ASN A 49 22.44 0.44 -1.11
C ASN A 49 23.47 -0.60 -1.60
N ALA A 50 23.12 -1.90 -1.58
CA ALA A 50 23.98 -2.95 -2.13
C ALA A 50 24.12 -2.88 -3.67
N MET A 51 23.09 -2.41 -4.39
CA MET A 51 23.12 -2.26 -5.85
C MET A 51 23.84 -1.00 -6.31
N ALA A 52 23.72 0.10 -5.56
CA ALA A 52 24.23 1.41 -5.92
C ALA A 52 24.86 2.08 -4.69
N LYS A 53 26.19 2.24 -4.70
CA LYS A 53 26.94 2.83 -3.58
C LYS A 53 26.66 4.31 -3.35
N ASP A 54 26.13 4.99 -4.36
CA ASP A 54 25.73 6.40 -4.36
C ASP A 54 24.27 6.60 -3.93
N PHE A 55 23.53 5.53 -3.64
CA PHE A 55 22.19 5.62 -3.09
C PHE A 55 22.23 6.17 -1.65
N ASP A 56 21.55 7.29 -1.42
CA ASP A 56 21.36 7.88 -0.10
C ASP A 56 20.29 7.10 0.68
N ASP A 57 20.75 6.15 1.50
CA ASP A 57 19.88 5.35 2.38
C ASP A 57 19.46 6.08 3.66
N SER A 58 20.09 7.21 3.98
CA SER A 58 19.91 7.90 5.26
C SER A 58 18.47 8.39 5.46
N LYS A 59 17.87 8.99 4.42
CA LYS A 59 16.50 9.52 4.46
C LYS A 59 15.43 8.43 4.65
N PRO A 60 15.35 7.39 3.78
CA PRO A 60 14.33 6.37 3.95
C PRO A 60 14.53 5.58 5.24
N LEU A 61 15.78 5.31 5.65
CA LEU A 61 16.06 4.62 6.90
C LEU A 61 15.67 5.45 8.12
N ALA A 62 15.97 6.74 8.14
CA ALA A 62 15.55 7.64 9.22
C ALA A 62 14.02 7.71 9.35
N ALA A 63 13.29 7.78 8.24
CA ALA A 63 11.83 7.76 8.26
C ALA A 63 11.27 6.45 8.84
N ILE A 64 11.82 5.30 8.43
CA ILE A 64 11.45 3.98 8.94
C ILE A 64 11.72 3.88 10.45
N GLU A 65 12.94 4.19 10.88
CA GLU A 65 13.36 4.05 12.28
C GLU A 65 12.61 5.03 13.19
N THR A 66 12.32 6.24 12.71
CA THR A 66 11.46 7.19 13.44
C THR A 66 10.06 6.61 13.62
N ALA A 67 9.42 6.12 12.56
CA ALA A 67 8.07 5.56 12.65
C ALA A 67 8.03 4.34 13.59
N ARG A 68 9.02 3.45 13.50
CA ARG A 68 9.17 2.30 14.41
C ARG A 68 9.33 2.73 15.86
N THR A 69 10.21 3.70 16.12
CA THR A 69 10.48 4.22 17.47
C THR A 69 9.23 4.87 18.06
N VAL A 70 8.55 5.73 17.32
CA VAL A 70 7.33 6.40 17.79
C VAL A 70 6.22 5.37 18.04
N SER A 71 6.01 4.40 17.15
CA SER A 71 5.06 3.30 17.37
C SER A 71 5.41 2.51 18.64
N ALA A 72 6.69 2.16 18.84
CA ALA A 72 7.16 1.45 20.04
C ALA A 72 6.95 2.27 21.33
N MET A 73 7.12 3.60 21.28
CA MET A 73 6.84 4.47 22.43
C MET A 73 5.36 4.46 22.81
N HIS A 74 4.46 4.55 21.82
CA HIS A 74 3.02 4.41 22.05
C HIS A 74 2.67 3.03 22.65
N LEU A 75 3.28 1.95 22.14
CA LEU A 75 3.09 0.62 22.73
C LEU A 75 3.61 0.51 24.16
N ALA A 76 4.73 1.15 24.48
CA ALA A 76 5.26 1.17 25.84
C ALA A 76 4.30 1.88 26.79
N LYS A 77 3.75 3.04 26.39
CA LYS A 77 2.72 3.75 27.17
C LYS A 77 1.45 2.93 27.32
N ALA A 78 0.97 2.32 26.25
CA ALA A 78 -0.16 1.40 26.29
C ALA A 78 0.07 0.26 27.29
N LYS A 79 1.25 -0.35 27.29
CA LYS A 79 1.61 -1.40 28.26
C LYS A 79 1.60 -0.90 29.70
N THR A 80 2.08 0.33 29.96
CA THR A 80 1.99 0.93 31.31
C THR A 80 0.55 1.21 31.73
N ALA A 81 -0.29 1.69 30.82
CA ALA A 81 -1.71 1.94 31.07
C ALA A 81 -2.49 0.64 31.33
N ALA A 82 -2.17 -0.44 30.60
CA ALA A 82 -2.72 -1.76 30.87
C ALA A 82 -2.39 -2.24 32.29
N ALA A 83 -1.16 -2.02 32.75
CA ALA A 83 -0.74 -2.40 34.10
C ALA A 83 -1.40 -1.58 35.21
N SER A 84 -1.73 -0.30 34.94
CA SER A 84 -2.44 0.57 35.89
C SER A 84 -3.96 0.44 35.83
N GLY A 85 -4.50 -0.32 34.87
CA GLY A 85 -5.94 -0.45 34.63
C GLY A 85 -6.58 0.75 33.91
N ASP A 86 -5.79 1.68 33.40
CA ASP A 86 -6.26 2.83 32.64
C ASP A 86 -6.59 2.42 31.19
N ARG A 87 -7.81 1.93 31.00
CA ARG A 87 -8.30 1.49 29.69
C ARG A 87 -8.36 2.61 28.65
N ALA A 88 -8.67 3.85 29.06
CA ALA A 88 -8.80 4.95 28.12
C ALA A 88 -7.44 5.30 27.49
N THR A 89 -6.40 5.39 28.31
CA THR A 89 -5.03 5.61 27.83
C THR A 89 -4.51 4.42 27.04
N LEU A 90 -4.80 3.19 27.47
CA LEU A 90 -4.46 1.97 26.73
C LEU A 90 -5.02 1.99 25.30
N GLU A 91 -6.32 2.25 25.14
CA GLU A 91 -6.99 2.28 23.84
C GLU A 91 -6.45 3.40 22.95
N ALA A 92 -6.26 4.60 23.50
CA ALA A 92 -5.76 5.75 22.76
C ALA A 92 -4.33 5.52 22.23
N GLU A 93 -3.44 5.04 23.09
CA GLU A 93 -2.04 4.80 22.73
C GLU A 93 -1.90 3.60 21.77
N LEU A 94 -2.70 2.54 21.93
CA LEU A 94 -2.74 1.44 20.97
C LEU A 94 -3.23 1.87 19.59
N ARG A 95 -4.25 2.73 19.54
CA ARG A 95 -4.75 3.29 18.28
C ARG A 95 -3.66 4.10 17.59
N ALA A 96 -2.97 4.98 18.32
CA ALA A 96 -1.86 5.76 17.78
C ALA A 96 -0.73 4.86 17.25
N ALA A 97 -0.32 3.84 18.02
CA ALA A 97 0.68 2.87 17.58
C ALA A 97 0.28 2.14 16.29
N THR A 98 -0.99 1.73 16.21
CA THR A 98 -1.57 1.05 15.05
C THR A 98 -1.65 1.96 13.84
N GLU A 99 -1.99 3.24 14.01
CA GLU A 99 -2.03 4.20 12.90
C GLU A 99 -0.64 4.46 12.32
N ILE A 100 0.41 4.44 13.15
CA ILE A 100 1.79 4.66 12.69
C ILE A 100 2.35 3.42 12.01
N TRP A 101 2.18 2.24 12.61
CA TRP A 101 2.67 0.97 12.07
C TRP A 101 1.63 -0.14 12.30
N PRO A 102 0.64 -0.28 11.39
CA PRO A 102 -0.48 -1.22 11.55
C PRO A 102 -0.05 -2.68 11.67
N ARG A 103 1.11 -3.01 11.09
CA ARG A 103 1.67 -4.36 11.06
C ARG A 103 2.72 -4.61 12.15
N ASN A 104 2.85 -3.70 13.12
CA ASN A 104 3.83 -3.85 14.19
C ASN A 104 3.58 -5.18 14.93
N PRO A 105 4.54 -6.13 14.94
CA PRO A 105 4.34 -7.44 15.55
C PRO A 105 4.04 -7.34 17.06
N ALA A 106 4.51 -6.29 17.73
CA ALA A 106 4.28 -6.06 19.16
C ALA A 106 2.86 -5.57 19.50
N LEU A 107 2.05 -5.18 18.49
CA LEU A 107 0.65 -4.78 18.73
C LEU A 107 -0.16 -5.92 19.36
N ALA A 108 0.04 -7.15 18.88
CA ALA A 108 -0.71 -8.31 19.36
C ALA A 108 -0.45 -8.57 20.85
N GLU A 109 0.81 -8.48 21.27
CA GLU A 109 1.22 -8.70 22.67
C GLU A 109 0.51 -7.72 23.61
N VAL A 110 0.55 -6.42 23.30
CA VAL A 110 -0.05 -5.38 24.16
C VAL A 110 -1.58 -5.42 24.10
N SER A 111 -2.14 -5.72 22.93
CA SER A 111 -3.59 -5.76 22.71
C SER A 111 -4.29 -6.91 23.44
N SER A 112 -3.58 -8.00 23.74
CA SER A 112 -4.11 -9.14 24.49
C SER A 112 -4.61 -8.75 25.89
N ALA A 113 -4.08 -7.67 26.47
CA ALA A 113 -4.47 -7.15 27.78
C ALA A 113 -5.83 -6.43 27.79
N ILE A 114 -6.39 -6.07 26.61
CA ILE A 114 -7.67 -5.35 26.52
C ILE A 114 -8.84 -6.26 26.90
N PHE A 115 -8.83 -7.52 26.46
CA PHE A 115 -9.95 -8.43 26.63
C PHE A 115 -9.79 -9.30 27.88
N THR A 116 -10.34 -8.82 29.00
CA THR A 116 -10.51 -9.64 30.22
C THR A 116 -11.87 -10.33 30.28
N GLN A 117 -12.79 -10.00 29.37
CA GLN A 117 -14.12 -10.61 29.25
C GLN A 117 -14.20 -11.48 28.01
N THR A 118 -14.30 -12.80 28.22
CA THR A 118 -14.33 -13.82 27.16
C THR A 118 -15.47 -13.59 26.16
N ASP A 119 -16.63 -13.10 26.61
CA ASP A 119 -17.81 -12.91 25.74
C ASP A 119 -17.59 -11.81 24.67
N LEU A 120 -16.99 -10.68 25.05
CA LEU A 120 -16.70 -9.59 24.10
C LEU A 120 -15.66 -10.00 23.06
N GLN A 121 -14.70 -10.83 23.46
CA GLN A 121 -13.70 -11.38 22.54
C GLN A 121 -14.36 -12.34 21.54
N GLN A 122 -15.21 -13.26 22.00
CA GLN A 122 -15.92 -14.20 21.10
C GLN A 122 -16.85 -13.47 20.13
N GLN A 123 -17.53 -12.42 20.59
CA GLN A 123 -18.35 -11.58 19.71
C GLN A 123 -17.49 -10.88 18.65
N ALA A 124 -16.37 -10.26 19.03
CA ALA A 124 -15.47 -9.62 18.08
C ALA A 124 -14.86 -10.61 17.07
N LEU A 125 -14.60 -11.84 17.49
CA LEU A 125 -14.12 -12.92 16.63
C LEU A 125 -15.18 -13.37 15.62
N SER A 126 -16.43 -13.50 16.07
CA SER A 126 -17.57 -13.81 15.19
C SER A 126 -17.82 -12.68 14.18
N ASP A 127 -17.80 -11.43 14.63
CA ASP A 127 -17.95 -10.25 13.78
C ASP A 127 -16.84 -10.21 12.71
N PHE A 128 -15.58 -10.48 13.10
CA PHE A 128 -14.47 -10.56 12.17
C PHE A 128 -14.70 -11.61 11.09
N ASP A 129 -15.06 -12.84 11.48
CA ASP A 129 -15.28 -13.94 10.53
C ASP A 129 -16.42 -13.62 9.56
N HIS A 130 -17.50 -13.02 10.07
CA HIS A 130 -18.65 -12.61 9.27
C HIS A 130 -18.27 -11.51 8.27
N LEU A 131 -17.60 -10.44 8.72
CA LEU A 131 -17.15 -9.35 7.84
C LEU A 131 -16.15 -9.85 6.79
N TYR A 132 -15.28 -10.78 7.19
CA TYR A 132 -14.30 -11.39 6.28
C TYR A 132 -15.00 -12.23 5.20
N ALA A 133 -16.00 -13.04 5.59
CA ALA A 133 -16.80 -13.82 4.66
C ALA A 133 -17.63 -12.94 3.69
N GLN A 134 -18.12 -11.80 4.18
CA GLN A 134 -18.81 -10.80 3.36
C GLN A 134 -17.87 -9.95 2.49
N LYS A 135 -16.54 -10.18 2.57
CA LYS A 135 -15.51 -9.35 1.94
C LYS A 135 -15.57 -7.87 2.34
N ASN A 136 -16.14 -7.56 3.49
CA ASN A 136 -16.20 -6.19 4.02
C ASN A 136 -14.88 -5.84 4.73
N LEU A 137 -13.82 -5.78 3.92
CA LEU A 137 -12.44 -5.58 4.38
C LEU A 137 -12.22 -4.18 4.96
N ARG A 138 -12.95 -3.17 4.46
CA ARG A 138 -12.86 -1.79 4.94
C ARG A 138 -13.34 -1.65 6.37
N GLN A 139 -14.48 -2.26 6.71
CA GLN A 139 -14.97 -2.24 8.08
C GLN A 139 -13.98 -2.95 9.04
N ILE A 140 -13.36 -4.05 8.60
CA ILE A 140 -12.29 -4.70 9.36
C ILE A 140 -11.09 -3.76 9.60
N PHE A 141 -10.72 -2.97 8.59
CA PHE A 141 -9.64 -2.00 8.70
C PHE A 141 -9.98 -0.80 9.61
N ASP A 142 -11.22 -0.34 9.58
CA ASP A 142 -11.69 0.76 10.42
C ASP A 142 -11.66 0.33 11.91
N ASP A 143 -12.16 -0.88 12.19
CA ASP A 143 -12.19 -1.49 13.52
C ASP A 143 -10.91 -2.29 13.86
N LYS A 144 -9.80 -2.05 13.16
CA LYS A 144 -8.55 -2.83 13.28
C LYS A 144 -8.07 -3.02 14.71
N VAL A 145 -8.16 -2.02 15.58
CA VAL A 145 -7.70 -2.12 16.99
C VAL A 145 -8.50 -3.19 17.73
N ARG A 146 -9.82 -3.22 17.53
CA ARG A 146 -10.73 -4.23 18.11
C ARG A 146 -10.35 -5.63 17.63
N PHE A 147 -10.09 -5.79 16.34
CA PHE A 147 -9.76 -7.11 15.77
C PHE A 147 -8.32 -7.57 16.06
N ILE A 148 -7.35 -6.66 16.16
CA ILE A 148 -5.98 -6.98 16.59
C ILE A 148 -6.03 -7.58 17.99
N ALA A 149 -6.74 -6.93 18.91
CA ALA A 149 -6.91 -7.41 20.27
C ALA A 149 -7.67 -8.76 20.31
N ALA A 150 -8.74 -8.91 19.53
CA ALA A 150 -9.54 -10.13 19.55
C ALA A 150 -8.78 -11.35 18.99
N THR A 151 -7.97 -11.13 17.96
CA THR A 151 -7.21 -12.17 17.23
C THR A 151 -5.84 -12.47 17.83
N ALA A 152 -5.40 -11.76 18.88
CA ALA A 152 -4.06 -11.89 19.45
C ALA A 152 -3.69 -13.33 19.87
N MET A 153 -4.67 -14.11 20.34
CA MET A 153 -4.48 -15.52 20.75
C MET A 153 -4.81 -16.53 19.65
N TYR A 154 -5.12 -16.07 18.43
CA TYR A 154 -5.60 -16.90 17.33
C TYR A 154 -4.74 -16.67 16.08
N PRO A 155 -3.60 -17.39 15.95
CA PRO A 155 -2.61 -17.14 14.89
C PRO A 155 -3.18 -17.14 13.47
N GLU A 156 -4.08 -18.08 13.14
CA GLU A 156 -4.71 -18.16 11.81
C GLU A 156 -5.56 -16.92 11.49
N ARG A 157 -6.30 -16.42 12.49
CA ARG A 157 -7.15 -15.23 12.31
C ARG A 157 -6.31 -13.96 12.26
N GLN A 158 -5.23 -13.93 13.04
CA GLN A 158 -4.26 -12.85 13.02
C GLN A 158 -3.56 -12.75 11.66
N GLU A 159 -3.23 -13.87 11.02
CA GLU A 159 -2.69 -13.89 9.66
C GLU A 159 -3.70 -13.35 8.64
N LYS A 160 -4.96 -13.77 8.72
CA LYS A 160 -6.04 -13.20 7.89
C LYS A 160 -6.17 -11.70 8.10
N LEU A 161 -6.18 -11.23 9.34
CA LEU A 161 -6.27 -9.81 9.68
C LEU A 161 -5.10 -9.03 9.09
N LYS A 162 -3.86 -9.52 9.24
CA LYS A 162 -2.68 -8.91 8.61
C LYS A 162 -2.88 -8.77 7.10
N GLY A 163 -3.35 -9.83 6.44
CA GLY A 163 -3.69 -9.78 5.03
C GLY A 163 -4.74 -8.72 4.71
N VAL A 164 -5.81 -8.59 5.50
CA VAL A 164 -6.82 -7.54 5.32
C VAL A 164 -6.21 -6.14 5.44
N LEU A 165 -5.40 -5.91 6.48
CA LEU A 165 -4.74 -4.62 6.70
C LEU A 165 -3.88 -4.24 5.49
N ASP A 166 -3.12 -5.19 4.93
CA ASP A 166 -2.29 -4.94 3.75
C ASP A 166 -3.09 -4.52 2.54
N ARG A 167 -4.19 -5.24 2.28
CA ARG A 167 -5.03 -5.00 1.09
C ARG A 167 -5.65 -3.62 1.15
N VAL A 168 -6.29 -3.30 2.27
CA VAL A 168 -6.97 -2.00 2.43
C VAL A 168 -5.95 -0.86 2.47
N GLN A 169 -4.80 -1.06 3.13
CA GLN A 169 -3.77 -0.04 3.19
C GLN A 169 -3.13 0.23 1.82
N SER A 170 -2.92 -0.80 1.01
CA SER A 170 -2.46 -0.68 -0.38
C SER A 170 -3.48 0.05 -1.24
N ALA A 171 -4.77 -0.24 -1.06
CA ALA A 171 -5.85 0.50 -1.70
C ALA A 171 -5.88 1.99 -1.30
N GLU A 172 -5.72 2.31 -0.01
CA GLU A 172 -5.64 3.69 0.47
C GLU A 172 -4.41 4.44 -0.06
N ALA A 173 -3.25 3.79 -0.17
CA ALA A 173 -2.06 4.38 -0.77
C ALA A 173 -2.29 4.72 -2.26
N ALA A 174 -2.88 3.80 -3.02
CA ALA A 174 -3.24 4.04 -4.42
C ALA A 174 -4.21 5.23 -4.57
N LEU A 175 -5.22 5.31 -3.69
CA LEU A 175 -6.16 6.43 -3.65
C LEU A 175 -5.49 7.76 -3.30
N MET A 176 -4.55 7.75 -2.34
CA MET A 176 -3.81 8.94 -1.95
C MET A 176 -2.95 9.48 -3.09
N ARG A 177 -2.19 8.60 -3.76
CA ARG A 177 -1.42 8.94 -4.97
C ARG A 177 -2.31 9.53 -6.06
N ALA A 178 -3.44 8.87 -6.33
CA ALA A 178 -4.36 9.36 -7.35
C ALA A 178 -4.95 10.74 -6.99
N SER A 179 -5.29 10.96 -5.72
CA SER A 179 -5.76 12.27 -5.25
C SER A 179 -4.71 13.36 -5.44
N GLU A 180 -3.44 13.07 -5.15
CA GLU A 180 -2.36 14.03 -5.33
C GLU A 180 -2.10 14.36 -6.80
N LEU A 181 -2.09 13.35 -7.67
CA LEU A 181 -1.91 13.54 -9.12
C LEU A 181 -3.07 14.33 -9.72
N ALA A 182 -4.32 14.00 -9.35
CA ALA A 182 -5.49 14.74 -9.78
C ALA A 182 -5.45 16.21 -9.33
N LYS A 183 -5.02 16.50 -8.10
CA LYS A 183 -4.84 17.88 -7.61
C LYS A 183 -3.76 18.65 -8.36
N ARG A 184 -2.73 17.97 -8.86
CA ARG A 184 -1.67 18.55 -9.70
C ARG A 184 -2.11 18.72 -11.16
N GLY A 185 -3.36 18.35 -11.48
CA GLY A 185 -3.92 18.47 -12.80
C GLY A 185 -3.69 17.24 -13.68
N ASP A 186 -3.11 16.14 -13.18
CA ASP A 186 -2.85 14.90 -13.93
C ASP A 186 -3.91 13.81 -13.66
N PRO A 187 -5.09 13.85 -14.30
CA PRO A 187 -6.12 12.82 -14.15
C PRO A 187 -5.71 11.49 -14.81
N ALA A 188 -4.78 11.50 -15.78
CA ALA A 188 -4.33 10.28 -16.44
C ALA A 188 -3.44 9.44 -15.51
N GLY A 189 -2.45 10.07 -14.87
CA GLY A 189 -1.61 9.42 -13.86
C GLY A 189 -2.39 9.06 -12.60
N ALA A 190 -3.39 9.88 -12.24
CA ALA A 190 -4.31 9.52 -11.17
C ALA A 190 -5.09 8.24 -11.49
N TRP A 191 -5.58 8.12 -12.72
CA TRP A 191 -6.29 6.92 -13.17
C TRP A 191 -5.38 5.69 -13.16
N GLU A 192 -4.16 5.79 -13.69
CA GLU A 192 -3.20 4.66 -13.67
C GLU A 192 -2.88 4.19 -12.25
N SER A 193 -2.73 5.12 -11.30
CA SER A 193 -2.47 4.81 -9.89
C SER A 193 -3.61 3.98 -9.28
N VAL A 194 -4.86 4.33 -9.59
CA VAL A 194 -6.04 3.58 -9.13
C VAL A 194 -6.24 2.28 -9.90
N GLU A 195 -5.97 2.24 -11.21
CA GLU A 195 -6.08 1.02 -12.03
C GLU A 195 -5.13 -0.07 -11.54
N HIS A 196 -3.92 0.31 -11.11
CA HIS A 196 -2.97 -0.62 -10.52
C HIS A 196 -3.50 -1.20 -9.21
N GLY A 197 -3.96 -0.36 -8.28
CA GLY A 197 -4.56 -0.82 -7.02
C GLY A 197 -5.85 -1.64 -7.22
N PHE A 198 -6.65 -1.30 -8.23
CA PHE A 198 -7.85 -2.03 -8.62
C PHE A 198 -7.54 -3.43 -9.17
N SER A 199 -6.43 -3.58 -9.91
CA SER A 199 -6.02 -4.88 -10.45
C SER A 199 -5.72 -5.88 -9.33
N ASP A 200 -5.13 -5.41 -8.23
CA ASP A 200 -4.86 -6.23 -7.05
C ASP A 200 -6.12 -6.43 -6.18
N TYR A 201 -7.01 -5.42 -6.12
CA TYR A 201 -8.18 -5.39 -5.23
C TYR A 201 -9.47 -4.90 -5.94
N PRO A 202 -10.05 -5.70 -6.84
CA PRO A 202 -11.18 -5.27 -7.67
C PRO A 202 -12.50 -5.12 -6.89
N ASP A 203 -12.61 -5.78 -5.73
CA ASP A 203 -13.82 -5.78 -4.90
C ASP A 203 -13.92 -4.53 -3.99
N ASP A 204 -12.92 -3.63 -4.00
CA ASP A 204 -12.91 -2.46 -3.14
C ASP A 204 -13.85 -1.35 -3.64
N PRO A 205 -14.86 -0.94 -2.86
CA PRO A 205 -15.89 -0.02 -3.34
C PRO A 205 -15.36 1.40 -3.57
N LYS A 206 -14.41 1.87 -2.76
CA LYS A 206 -13.85 3.23 -2.86
C LYS A 206 -12.91 3.35 -4.06
N LEU A 207 -12.07 2.33 -4.30
CA LEU A 207 -11.26 2.24 -5.52
C LEU A 207 -12.16 2.25 -6.75
N ASN A 208 -13.24 1.46 -6.76
CA ASN A 208 -14.19 1.43 -7.87
C ASN A 208 -14.81 2.80 -8.19
N GLN A 209 -15.25 3.53 -7.16
CA GLN A 209 -15.84 4.86 -7.34
C GLN A 209 -14.83 5.85 -7.93
N VAL A 210 -13.65 5.99 -7.31
CA VAL A 210 -12.62 6.92 -7.78
C VAL A 210 -12.12 6.56 -9.18
N ARG A 211 -12.01 5.26 -9.49
CA ARG A 211 -11.68 4.78 -10.82
C ARG A 211 -12.71 5.20 -11.86
N ALA A 212 -13.99 5.09 -11.54
CA ALA A 212 -15.08 5.48 -12.44
C ALA A 212 -15.05 6.99 -12.72
N ASP A 213 -14.87 7.80 -11.69
CA ASP A 213 -14.77 9.27 -11.81
C ASP A 213 -13.58 9.68 -12.68
N LEU A 214 -12.40 9.10 -12.41
CA LEU A 214 -11.18 9.36 -13.18
C LEU A 214 -11.27 8.84 -14.62
N THR A 215 -12.02 7.76 -14.85
CA THR A 215 -12.28 7.27 -16.22
C THR A 215 -13.02 8.30 -17.06
N THR A 216 -13.96 9.03 -16.45
CA THR A 216 -14.67 10.12 -17.13
C THR A 216 -13.75 11.33 -17.36
N GLN A 217 -12.91 11.68 -16.39
CA GLN A 217 -11.98 12.82 -16.49
C GLN A 217 -10.84 12.58 -17.50
N ALA A 218 -10.34 11.34 -17.59
CA ALA A 218 -9.26 10.95 -18.49
C ALA A 218 -9.77 10.09 -19.67
N ALA A 219 -10.99 10.33 -20.16
CA ALA A 219 -11.67 9.46 -21.12
C ALA A 219 -10.87 9.17 -22.41
N GLY A 220 -10.16 10.17 -22.94
CA GLY A 220 -9.28 10.01 -24.11
C GLY A 220 -8.15 9.02 -23.84
N PHE A 221 -7.41 9.27 -22.76
CA PHE A 221 -6.30 8.44 -22.31
C PHE A 221 -6.73 7.01 -22.03
N VAL A 222 -7.80 6.82 -21.25
CA VAL A 222 -8.31 5.48 -20.88
C VAL A 222 -8.76 4.70 -22.11
N LYS A 223 -9.42 5.37 -23.07
CA LYS A 223 -9.80 4.75 -24.34
C LYS A 223 -8.56 4.28 -25.11
N SER A 224 -7.53 5.12 -25.20
CA SER A 224 -6.29 4.79 -25.89
C SER A 224 -5.59 3.58 -25.26
N ILE A 225 -5.48 3.53 -23.92
CA ILE A 225 -4.89 2.39 -23.19
C ILE A 225 -5.68 1.10 -23.39
N ARG A 226 -7.01 1.12 -23.18
CA ARG A 226 -7.84 -0.09 -23.33
C ARG A 226 -7.79 -0.64 -24.76
N THR A 227 -7.82 0.25 -25.75
CA THR A 227 -7.70 -0.15 -27.16
C THR A 227 -6.34 -0.78 -27.45
N ALA A 228 -5.25 -0.22 -26.90
CA ALA A 228 -3.91 -0.80 -27.02
C ALA A 228 -3.84 -2.23 -26.44
N GLN A 229 -4.39 -2.43 -25.23
CA GLN A 229 -4.42 -3.73 -24.55
C GLN A 229 -5.26 -4.78 -25.30
N ASP A 230 -6.40 -4.39 -25.86
CA ASP A 230 -7.24 -5.30 -26.64
C ASP A 230 -6.56 -5.73 -27.96
N MET A 231 -5.84 -4.82 -28.62
CA MET A 231 -5.06 -5.13 -29.82
C MET A 231 -3.86 -6.04 -29.48
N GLU A 232 -3.23 -5.83 -28.32
CA GLU A 232 -2.14 -6.67 -27.82
C GLU A 232 -2.60 -8.09 -27.56
N LYS A 233 -3.75 -8.27 -26.88
CA LYS A 233 -4.40 -9.57 -26.67
C LYS A 233 -4.71 -10.29 -27.98
N LYS A 234 -5.03 -9.55 -29.04
CA LYS A 234 -5.26 -10.05 -30.40
C LYS A 234 -3.97 -10.28 -31.21
N ARG A 235 -2.78 -10.13 -30.59
CA ARG A 235 -1.44 -10.22 -31.22
C ARG A 235 -1.20 -9.20 -32.33
N GLN A 236 -1.95 -8.09 -32.35
CA GLN A 236 -1.79 -6.99 -33.30
C GLN A 236 -0.83 -5.94 -32.75
N LEU A 237 0.44 -6.34 -32.58
CA LEU A 237 1.45 -5.56 -31.84
C LEU A 237 1.73 -4.17 -32.47
N GLY A 238 1.72 -4.06 -33.81
CA GLY A 238 1.94 -2.78 -34.49
C GLY A 238 0.84 -1.75 -34.21
N SER A 239 -0.42 -2.19 -34.24
CA SER A 239 -1.58 -1.36 -33.91
C SER A 239 -1.61 -1.03 -32.42
N SER A 240 -1.30 -1.99 -31.56
CA SER A 240 -1.20 -1.79 -30.10
C SER A 240 -0.18 -0.70 -29.75
N LEU A 241 1.01 -0.74 -30.36
CA LEU A 241 2.06 0.26 -30.15
C LEU A 241 1.60 1.68 -30.55
N ALA A 242 0.88 1.81 -31.68
CA ALA A 242 0.35 3.12 -32.11
C ALA A 242 -0.62 3.71 -31.08
N TRP A 243 -1.46 2.88 -30.47
CA TRP A 243 -2.38 3.31 -29.41
C TRP A 243 -1.67 3.64 -28.09
N TYR A 244 -0.61 2.90 -27.71
CA TYR A 244 0.23 3.26 -26.56
C TYR A 244 0.96 4.60 -26.79
N LEU A 245 1.48 4.86 -27.98
CA LEU A 245 2.12 6.14 -28.32
C LEU A 245 1.14 7.30 -28.26
N ARG A 246 -0.11 7.08 -28.70
CA ARG A 246 -1.19 8.06 -28.56
C ARG A 246 -1.52 8.34 -27.09
N ALA A 247 -1.66 7.30 -26.27
CA ALA A 247 -1.87 7.47 -24.83
C ALA A 247 -0.72 8.26 -24.18
N GLN A 248 0.52 8.02 -24.60
CA GLN A 248 1.69 8.77 -24.14
C GLN A 248 1.67 10.26 -24.56
N GLN A 249 1.14 10.58 -25.74
CA GLN A 249 0.95 11.96 -26.16
C GLN A 249 -0.15 12.65 -25.34
N GLU A 250 -1.26 11.96 -25.09
CA GLU A 250 -2.36 12.45 -24.24
C GLU A 250 -1.90 12.67 -22.78
N TYR A 251 -0.98 11.84 -22.28
CA TYR A 251 -0.35 11.99 -20.96
C TYR A 251 0.59 13.20 -20.84
N ARG A 252 1.19 13.69 -21.94
CA ARG A 252 2.14 14.83 -21.96
C ARG A 252 1.49 16.20 -22.22
N MET A 253 0.22 16.23 -22.62
CA MET A 253 -0.50 17.48 -22.91
C MET A 253 -1.24 18.05 -21.69
N VAL A 254 -1.01 17.46 -20.53
CA VAL A 254 -1.52 17.85 -19.22
C VAL A 254 -0.34 18.31 -18.36
#